data_AF-A0A6J7W9M6-F1
#
_entry.id   AF-A0A6J7W9M6-F1
#
_cell.length_a   1.000
_cell.length_b   1.000
_cell.length_c   1.000
_cell.angle_alpha   90.00
_cell.angle_beta   90.00
_cell.angle_gamma   90.00
#
_symmetry.space_group_name_H-M   'P 1'
#
loop_
_entity.id
_entity.type
_entity.pdbx_description
1 polymer ?
#
loop_
_entity_poly.entity_id
_entity_poly.type
_entity_poly.pdbx_seq_one_letter_code
_entity_poly.pdbx_strand_id
1 'polypeptide(L)'
;MDEVIFEEFKGTGNMELILDRKMADKRIFPAVNVVASGTRKEEILMGSEELNIVWKLRRVLHALEPQAALELLLEKMKGTKSNVEFLMQIQKTTSGPDDSK
;
A
#
# COMPACT_ATOMS: atom_id res chain seq x y z
N MET A 1 -18.22 21.98 2.34
CA MET A 1 -17.24 22.81 3.08
C MET A 1 -16.01 21.96 3.39
N ASP A 2 -16.20 20.79 4.00
CA ASP A 2 -15.10 19.82 4.25
C ASP A 2 -14.40 19.33 2.97
N GLU A 3 -15.13 19.10 1.89
CA GLU A 3 -14.56 18.69 0.59
C GLU A 3 -13.65 19.76 -0.04
N VAL A 4 -14.00 21.04 0.13
CA VAL A 4 -13.24 22.17 -0.45
C VAL A 4 -11.93 22.35 0.32
N ILE A 5 -12.00 22.26 1.65
CA ILE A 5 -10.83 22.31 2.52
C ILE A 5 -9.89 21.13 2.25
N PHE A 6 -10.44 19.93 2.04
CA PHE A 6 -9.66 18.74 1.70
C PHE A 6 -8.86 18.92 0.41
N GLU A 7 -9.49 19.39 -0.67
CA GLU A 7 -8.81 19.61 -1.95
C GLU A 7 -7.75 20.72 -1.89
N GLU A 8 -7.97 21.79 -1.11
CA GLU A 8 -6.96 22.82 -0.87
C GLU A 8 -5.72 22.26 -0.17
N PHE A 9 -5.90 21.43 0.86
CA PHE A 9 -4.77 20.82 1.57
C PHE A 9 -4.07 19.72 0.76
N LYS A 10 -4.81 18.99 -0.09
CA LYS A 10 -4.26 17.99 -1.01
C LYS A 10 -3.22 18.55 -1.97
N GLY A 11 -3.40 19.80 -2.40
CA GLY A 11 -2.45 20.53 -3.24
C GLY A 11 -1.12 20.85 -2.52
N THR A 12 -1.12 20.88 -1.18
CA THR A 12 0.03 21.26 -0.36
C THR A 12 0.73 20.09 0.32
N GLY A 13 0.00 18.99 0.59
CA GLY A 13 0.53 17.77 1.20
C GLY A 13 1.37 16.93 0.24
N ASN A 14 2.33 16.19 0.80
CA ASN A 14 3.14 15.21 0.08
C ASN A 14 2.87 13.75 0.50
N MET A 15 2.02 13.53 1.51
CA MET A 15 1.60 12.20 1.97
C MET A 15 0.11 12.23 2.31
N GLU A 16 -0.61 11.21 1.84
CA GLU A 16 -2.02 10.98 2.12
C GLU A 16 -2.21 9.57 2.65
N LEU A 17 -2.84 9.46 3.83
CA LEU A 17 -3.30 8.19 4.41
C LEU A 17 -4.83 8.20 4.42
N ILE A 18 -5.43 7.50 3.48
CA ILE A 18 -6.89 7.48 3.30
C ILE A 18 -7.48 6.34 4.14
N LEU A 19 -8.46 6.68 4.96
CA LEU A 19 -9.21 5.72 5.77
C LEU A 19 -10.59 5.46 5.16
N ASP A 20 -11.00 4.20 5.12
CA ASP A 20 -12.28 3.78 4.55
C ASP A 20 -13.31 3.48 5.64
N ARG A 21 -14.39 4.26 5.65
CA ARG A 21 -15.49 4.11 6.61
C ARG A 21 -16.18 2.75 6.51
N LYS A 22 -16.37 2.19 5.31
CA LYS A 22 -17.04 0.90 5.11
C LYS A 22 -16.23 -0.23 5.74
N MET A 23 -14.90 -0.14 5.71
CA MET A 23 -14.02 -1.11 6.38
C MET A 23 -14.14 -0.98 7.91
N ALA A 24 -14.14 0.26 8.42
CA ALA A 24 -14.30 0.52 9.85
C ALA A 24 -15.66 0.03 10.39
N ASP A 25 -16.75 0.25 9.65
CA ASP A 25 -18.10 -0.23 10.00
C ASP A 25 -18.15 -1.76 10.10
N LYS A 26 -17.36 -2.46 9.27
CA LYS A 26 -17.18 -3.92 9.31
C LYS A 26 -16.14 -4.40 10.34
N ARG A 27 -15.57 -3.49 11.14
CA ARG A 27 -14.52 -3.76 12.14
C ARG A 27 -13.22 -4.33 11.56
N ILE A 28 -12.89 -3.96 10.34
CA ILE A 28 -11.62 -4.33 9.70
C ILE A 28 -10.61 -3.23 10.02
N PHE A 29 -9.54 -3.59 10.75
CA PHE A 29 -8.52 -2.65 11.19
C PHE A 29 -7.10 -3.13 10.85
N PRO A 30 -6.19 -2.21 10.49
CA PRO A 30 -6.41 -0.77 10.29
C PRO A 30 -7.24 -0.48 9.03
N ALA A 31 -8.22 0.42 9.11
CA ALA A 31 -9.17 0.69 8.01
C ALA A 31 -8.57 1.57 6.90
N VAL A 32 -7.35 1.23 6.44
CA VAL A 32 -6.57 2.01 5.48
C VAL A 32 -6.88 1.53 4.07
N ASN A 33 -7.24 2.46 3.19
CA ASN A 33 -7.25 2.20 1.76
C ASN A 33 -5.82 2.28 1.22
N VAL A 34 -5.13 1.13 1.22
CA VAL A 34 -3.72 1.01 0.82
C VAL A 34 -3.46 1.37 -0.65
N VAL A 35 -4.49 1.24 -1.49
CA VAL A 35 -4.41 1.53 -2.92
C VAL A 35 -4.46 3.04 -3.16
N ALA A 36 -5.36 3.74 -2.48
CA ALA A 36 -5.52 5.19 -2.61
C ALA A 36 -4.48 5.99 -1.80
N SER A 37 -3.93 5.42 -0.73
CA SER A 37 -2.92 6.08 0.11
C SER A 37 -1.54 6.08 -0.56
N GLY A 38 -0.74 7.11 -0.32
CA GLY A 38 0.61 7.20 -0.89
C GLY A 38 1.39 8.43 -0.46
N THR A 39 2.68 8.42 -0.81
CA THR A 39 3.63 9.51 -0.55
C THR A 39 4.29 9.90 -1.87
N ARG A 40 4.31 11.20 -2.18
CA ARG A 40 5.05 11.72 -3.34
C ARG A 40 6.55 11.64 -3.06
N LYS A 41 7.33 11.33 -4.09
CA LYS A 41 8.79 11.14 -4.01
C LYS A 41 9.20 10.05 -3.02
N GLU A 42 8.46 8.94 -2.96
CA GLU A 42 8.76 7.83 -2.04
C GLU A 42 10.13 7.19 -2.29
N GLU A 43 10.74 7.41 -3.46
CA GLU A 43 12.10 6.97 -3.80
C GLU A 43 13.22 7.62 -2.96
N ILE A 44 12.95 8.74 -2.27
CA ILE A 44 13.93 9.33 -1.34
C ILE A 44 13.80 8.77 0.09
N LEU A 45 12.75 7.96 0.35
CA LEU A 45 12.43 7.43 1.67
C LEU A 45 12.76 5.94 1.82
N MET A 46 12.85 5.21 0.70
CA MET A 46 13.10 3.77 0.67
C MET A 46 14.34 3.45 -0.16
N GLY A 47 14.98 2.32 0.14
CA GLY A 47 16.03 1.78 -0.72
C GLY A 47 15.48 1.37 -2.10
N SER A 48 16.31 1.37 -3.14
CA SER A 48 15.88 1.03 -4.50
C SER A 48 15.29 -0.38 -4.63
N GLU A 49 15.87 -1.36 -3.93
CA GLU A 49 15.35 -2.73 -3.90
C GLU A 49 14.00 -2.81 -3.17
N GLU A 50 13.90 -2.17 -2.00
CA GLU A 50 12.65 -2.10 -1.22
C GLU A 50 11.53 -1.46 -2.04
N LEU A 51 11.80 -0.33 -2.69
CA LEU A 51 10.86 0.39 -3.54
C LEU A 51 10.34 -0.48 -4.69
N ASN A 52 11.22 -1.22 -5.36
CA ASN A 52 10.83 -2.12 -6.45
C ASN A 52 9.88 -3.22 -5.97
N ILE A 53 10.12 -3.79 -4.79
CA ILE A 53 9.23 -4.80 -4.19
C ILE A 53 7.89 -4.17 -3.83
N VAL A 54 7.89 -2.98 -3.22
CA VAL A 54 6.66 -2.24 -2.85
C VAL A 54 5.83 -1.91 -4.09
N TRP A 55 6.45 -1.51 -5.20
CA TRP A 55 5.74 -1.29 -6.47
C TRP A 55 5.12 -2.56 -7.04
N LYS A 56 5.86 -3.68 -7.04
CA LYS A 56 5.31 -4.99 -7.46
C LYS A 56 4.12 -5.39 -6.58
N LEU A 57 4.24 -5.21 -5.26
CA LEU A 57 3.15 -5.42 -4.30
C LEU A 57 1.94 -4.54 -4.62
N ARG A 58 2.14 -3.23 -4.81
CA ARG A 58 1.06 -2.29 -5.15
C ARG A 58 0.32 -2.70 -6.42
N ARG A 59 1.03 -3.15 -7.47
CA ARG A 59 0.38 -3.63 -8.71
C ARG A 59 -0.57 -4.80 -8.45
N VAL A 60 -0.18 -5.74 -7.59
CA VAL A 60 -1.05 -6.86 -7.19
C VAL A 60 -2.27 -6.36 -6.41
N LEU A 61 -2.06 -5.45 -5.46
CA LEU A 61 -3.15 -4.90 -4.64
C LEU A 61 -4.14 -4.05 -5.46
N HIS A 62 -3.67 -3.35 -6.50
CA HIS A 62 -4.51 -2.58 -7.42
C HIS A 62 -5.50 -3.43 -8.23
N ALA A 63 -5.23 -4.74 -8.39
CA ALA A 63 -6.13 -5.65 -9.08
C ALA A 63 -7.31 -6.13 -8.21
N LEU A 64 -7.35 -5.74 -6.93
CA LEU A 64 -8.34 -6.15 -5.96
C LEU A 64 -9.18 -4.96 -5.50
N GLU A 65 -10.40 -5.24 -5.05
CA GLU A 65 -11.21 -4.27 -4.33
C GLU A 65 -10.51 -3.85 -3.01
N PRO A 66 -10.63 -2.59 -2.55
CA PRO A 66 -9.84 -2.06 -1.43
C PRO A 66 -9.88 -2.92 -0.15
N GLN A 67 -11.05 -3.49 0.17
CA GLN A 67 -11.19 -4.35 1.35
C GLN A 67 -10.40 -5.66 1.18
N ALA A 68 -10.54 -6.31 0.02
CA ALA A 68 -9.82 -7.55 -0.28
C ALA A 68 -8.30 -7.33 -0.36
N ALA A 69 -7.87 -6.18 -0.89
CA ALA A 69 -6.47 -5.78 -0.91
C ALA A 69 -5.89 -5.68 0.51
N LEU A 70 -6.60 -5.01 1.42
CA LEU A 70 -6.18 -4.89 2.82
C LEU A 70 -6.16 -6.25 3.53
N GLU A 71 -7.19 -7.08 3.34
CA GLU A 71 -7.26 -8.41 3.96
C GLU A 71 -6.11 -9.31 3.50
N LEU A 72 -5.83 -9.34 2.19
CA LEU A 72 -4.69 -10.07 1.63
C LEU A 72 -3.37 -9.57 2.21
N LEU A 73 -3.18 -8.25 2.28
CA LEU A 73 -1.98 -7.65 2.84
C LEU A 73 -1.79 -8.08 4.30
N LEU A 74 -2.83 -7.95 5.13
CA LEU A 74 -2.80 -8.33 6.53
C LEU A 74 -2.57 -9.83 6.73
N GLU A 75 -3.16 -10.67 5.89
CA GLU A 75 -2.92 -12.12 5.92
C GLU A 75 -1.45 -12.44 5.72
N LYS A 76 -0.82 -11.85 4.69
CA LYS A 76 0.61 -12.07 4.42
C LYS A 76 1.50 -11.49 5.53
N MET A 77 1.21 -10.28 6.01
CA MET A 77 1.98 -9.65 7.08
C MET A 77 1.92 -10.45 8.39
N LYS A 78 0.75 -11.01 8.74
CA LYS A 78 0.59 -11.87 9.94
C LYS A 78 1.50 -13.10 9.94
N GLY A 79 1.90 -13.59 8.76
CA GLY A 79 2.83 -14.71 8.60
C GLY A 79 4.30 -14.36 8.85
N THR A 80 4.61 -13.09 9.15
CA THR A 80 5.99 -12.58 9.25
C THR A 80 6.20 -11.79 10.54
N LYS A 81 7.46 -11.73 11.00
CA LYS A 81 7.82 -11.01 12.23
C LYS A 81 8.24 -9.57 11.97
N SER A 82 8.53 -9.21 10.73
CA SER A 82 9.01 -7.88 10.35
C SER A 82 8.65 -7.53 8.90
N ASN A 83 8.61 -6.23 8.59
CA ASN A 83 8.39 -5.76 7.22
C ASN A 83 9.49 -6.24 6.27
N VAL A 84 10.73 -6.36 6.74
CA VAL A 84 11.85 -6.88 5.95
C VAL A 84 11.58 -8.32 5.52
N GLU A 85 11.17 -9.19 6.46
CA GLU A 85 10.80 -10.57 6.17
C GLU A 85 9.61 -10.65 5.21
N PHE A 86 8.59 -9.81 5.42
CA PHE A 86 7.43 -9.70 4.53
C PHE A 86 7.84 -9.35 3.09
N LEU A 87 8.64 -8.30 2.90
CA LEU A 87 9.07 -7.89 1.57
C LEU A 87 9.93 -8.95 0.88
N MET A 88 10.80 -9.65 1.60
CA MET A 88 11.56 -10.79 1.07
C MET A 88 10.63 -11.93 0.61
N GLN A 89 9.55 -12.21 1.34
CA GLN A 89 8.56 -13.20 0.92
C GLN A 89 7.82 -12.76 -0.35
N ILE A 90 7.40 -11.49 -0.42
CA ILE A 90 6.74 -10.92 -1.61
C ILE A 90 7.64 -11.01 -2.84
N GLN A 91 8.92 -10.63 -2.71
CA GLN A 91 9.92 -10.72 -3.77
C GLN A 91 9.98 -12.15 -4.34
N LYS A 92 10.09 -13.17 -3.48
CA LYS A 92 10.10 -14.58 -3.90
C LYS A 92 8.84 -15.01 -4.65
N THR A 93 7.66 -14.55 -4.23
CA THR A 93 6.38 -14.91 -4.88
C THR A 93 6.09 -14.13 -6.17
N THR A 94 6.76 -13.00 -6.39
CA THR A 94 6.54 -12.12 -7.56
C THR A 94 7.67 -12.17 -8.58
N SER A 95 8.70 -12.98 -8.36
CA SER A 95 9.73 -13.33 -9.35
C SER A 95 9.16 -14.21 -10.48
N GLY A 96 8.45 -13.57 -11.42
CA GLY A 96 8.21 -14.05 -12.79
C GLY A 96 9.10 -13.30 -13.80
N PRO A 97 9.23 -13.79 -15.06
CA PRO A 97 10.33 -13.46 -15.98
C PRO A 97 10.17 -12.10 -16.67
N ASP A 98 10.24 -10.99 -15.93
CA ASP A 98 10.15 -9.64 -16.51
C ASP A 98 11.30 -8.69 -16.10
N ASP A 99 12.37 -9.24 -15.51
CA ASP A 99 13.59 -8.49 -15.16
C ASP A 99 14.70 -8.69 -16.22
N SER A 100 14.33 -8.85 -17.51
CA SER A 100 15.28 -8.91 -18.63
C SER A 100 14.97 -7.85 -19.68
N LYS A 101 15.28 -6.59 -19.39
CA LYS A 101 15.59 -5.55 -20.40
C LYS A 101 16.59 -4.56 -19.85
#